data_AF-A0A9D9L6V2-F1
#
_entry.id   AF-A0A9D9L6V2-F1
#
_cell.length_a   1.000
_cell.length_b   1.000
_cell.length_c   1.000
_cell.angle_alpha   90.00
_cell.angle_beta   90.00
_cell.angle_gamma   90.00
#
_symmetry.space_group_name_H-M   'P 1'
#
loop_
_entity.id
_entity.type
_entity.pdbx_description
1 polymer ?
#
loop_
_entity_poly.entity_id
_entity_poly.type
_entity_poly.pdbx_seq_one_letter_code
_entity_poly.pdbx_strand_id
1 'polypeptide(L)' 'MLMTPELAMNRKRKVKTKCYGEVREWNDREEAQAFFLEAMMNSDGSEHDRYSGIYIQLINGESFCTDEEE' A
#
# COMPACT_ATOMS: atom_id res chain seq x y z
N MET A 1 -20.21 -19.63 -10.31
CA MET A 1 -19.52 -18.47 -9.71
C MET A 1 -19.08 -18.87 -8.32
N LEU A 2 -17.78 -19.04 -8.09
CA LEU A 2 -17.27 -19.32 -6.75
C LEU A 2 -17.29 -18.00 -5.97
N MET A 3 -18.29 -17.84 -5.09
CA MET A 3 -18.24 -16.85 -4.02
C MET A 3 -17.38 -17.44 -2.91
N THR A 4 -16.07 -17.15 -2.93
CA THR A 4 -15.17 -17.37 -1.81
C THR A 4 -15.03 -16.06 -1.04
N PRO A 5 -15.91 -15.75 -0.07
CA PRO A 5 -15.82 -14.53 0.73
C PRO A 5 -14.51 -14.42 1.53
N GLU A 6 -13.77 -15.50 1.75
CA GLU A 6 -12.45 -15.49 2.40
C GLU A 6 -11.31 -14.93 1.52
N LEU A 7 -11.50 -14.85 0.20
CA LEU A 7 -10.57 -14.16 -0.71
C LEU A 7 -11.00 -12.71 -0.99
N ALA A 8 -12.17 -12.30 -0.50
CA ALA A 8 -12.55 -10.89 -0.52
C ALA A 8 -11.78 -10.20 0.62
N MET A 9 -10.54 -9.79 0.34
CA MET A 9 -9.71 -8.98 1.26
C MET A 9 -10.61 -7.92 1.93
N ASN A 10 -10.82 -8.04 3.24
CA ASN A 10 -11.73 -7.17 3.97
C ASN A 10 -11.12 -5.76 4.13
N ARG A 11 -11.29 -4.94 3.09
CA ARG A 11 -12.07 -3.69 3.03
C ARG A 11 -11.91 -2.62 4.12
N LYS A 12 -10.76 -2.43 4.76
CA LYS A 12 -10.42 -1.03 5.13
C LYS A 12 -10.10 -0.30 3.82
N ARG A 13 -11.16 0.17 3.15
CA ARG A 13 -11.07 0.97 1.92
C ARG A 13 -10.20 2.20 2.18
N LYS A 14 -10.39 2.82 3.35
CA LYS A 14 -9.57 3.95 3.77
C LYS A 14 -8.26 3.47 4.37
N VAL A 15 -7.16 4.02 3.86
CA VAL A 15 -5.81 3.80 4.36
C VAL A 15 -5.05 5.12 4.31
N LYS A 16 -4.07 5.29 5.20
CA LYS A 16 -3.12 6.41 5.11
C LYS A 16 -1.75 5.86 4.78
N THR A 17 -1.01 6.57 3.95
CA THR A 17 0.39 6.26 3.69
C THR A 17 1.25 7.47 4.08
N LYS A 18 2.41 7.23 4.67
CA LYS A 18 3.44 8.25 4.88
C LYS A 18 4.67 7.83 4.08
N CYS A 19 5.01 8.60 3.05
CA CYS A 19 6.16 8.34 2.20
C CYS A 19 6.97 9.63 2.10
N TYR A 20 8.28 9.57 2.34
CA TYR A 20 9.13 10.77 2.39
C TYR A 20 8.62 11.85 3.35
N GLY A 21 8.00 11.43 4.47
CA GLY A 21 7.38 12.35 5.43
C GLY A 21 6.02 12.92 5.01
N GLU A 22 5.57 12.74 3.76
CA GLU A 22 4.27 13.19 3.28
C GLU A 22 3.18 12.18 3.62
N VAL A 23 2.16 12.63 4.37
CA VAL A 23 0.99 11.81 4.67
C VAL A 23 -0.08 12.02 3.62
N ARG A 24 -0.53 10.92 2.99
CA ARG A 24 -1.65 10.89 2.06
C ARG A 24 -2.76 9.99 2.58
N GLU A 25 -3.99 10.48 2.51
CA GLU A 25 -5.18 9.69 2.80
C GLU A 25 -5.78 9.16 1.51
N TRP A 26 -6.06 7.87 1.49
CA TRP A 26 -6.68 7.18 0.36
C TRP A 26 -8.08 6.75 0.77
N ASN A 27 -9.06 7.00 -0.10
CA ASN A 27 -10.42 6.51 0.14
C ASN A 27 -10.58 5.04 -0.29
N ASP A 28 -9.66 4.55 -1.12
CA ASP A 28 -9.62 3.18 -1.60
C ASP A 28 -8.20 2.61 -1.50
N ARG A 29 -8.07 1.37 -1.01
CA ARG A 29 -6.79 0.71 -0.80
C ARG A 29 -6.21 0.18 -2.10
N GLU A 30 -7.04 -0.20 -3.07
CA GLU A 30 -6.58 -0.66 -4.37
C GLU A 30 -5.94 0.51 -5.14
N GLU A 31 -6.47 1.73 -4.99
CA GLU A 31 -5.83 2.95 -5.51
C GLU A 31 -4.43 3.18 -4.92
N ALA A 32 -4.29 3.02 -3.60
CA ALA A 32 -2.98 3.12 -2.94
C ALA A 32 -2.03 2.01 -3.43
N GLN A 33 -2.51 0.77 -3.54
CA GLN A 33 -1.71 -0.36 -4.04
C GLN A 33 -1.24 -0.12 -5.48
N ALA A 34 -2.11 0.33 -6.37
CA ALA A 34 -1.75 0.64 -7.75
C ALA A 34 -0.68 1.73 -7.83
N PHE A 35 -0.81 2.80 -7.02
CA PHE A 35 0.18 3.86 -6.94
C PHE A 35 1.57 3.35 -6.52
N PHE A 36 1.65 2.60 -5.43
CA PHE A 36 2.94 2.10 -4.94
C PHE A 36 3.52 0.98 -5.82
N LEU A 37 2.67 0.20 -6.50
CA LEU A 37 3.10 -0.78 -7.51
C LEU A 37 3.71 -0.08 -8.74
N GLU A 38 3.07 0.97 -9.25
CA GLU A 38 3.64 1.76 -10.36
C GLU A 38 4.95 2.43 -9.93
N ALA A 39 4.99 3.01 -8.73
CA ALA A 39 6.19 3.65 -8.19
C ALA A 39 7.37 2.66 -8.06
N MET A 40 7.15 1.45 -7.53
CA MET A 40 8.22 0.43 -7.45
C MET A 40 8.68 -0.07 -8.82
N MET A 41 7.79 -0.14 -9.82
CA MET A 41 8.15 -0.57 -11.18
C MET A 41 9.01 0.47 -11.92
N ASN A 42 8.93 1.74 -11.53
CA ASN A 42 9.63 2.86 -12.17
C ASN A 42 10.78 3.41 -11.32
N SER A 43 11.19 2.70 -10.27
CA SER A 43 12.27 3.11 -9.37
C SER A 43 13.24 1.96 -9.11
N ASP A 44 14.44 2.32 -8.66
CA ASP A 44 15.53 1.39 -8.36
C ASP A 44 16.16 1.68 -6.99
N GLY A 45 16.89 0.70 -6.46
CA GLY A 45 17.66 0.82 -5.21
C GLY A 45 16.81 1.25 -4.02
N SER A 46 17.31 2.20 -3.23
CA SER A 46 16.64 2.59 -1.97
C SER A 46 15.25 3.21 -2.18
N GLU A 47 14.94 3.73 -3.37
CA GLU A 47 13.61 4.25 -3.67
C GLU A 47 12.62 3.10 -3.92
N HIS A 48 13.06 2.09 -4.69
CA HIS A 48 12.30 0.85 -4.88
C HIS A 48 12.00 0.16 -3.54
N ASP A 49 12.99 0.07 -2.64
CA ASP A 49 12.82 -0.58 -1.34
C ASP A 49 11.77 0.12 -0.47
N ARG A 50 11.75 1.47 -0.47
CA ARG A 50 10.75 2.27 0.25
C ARG A 50 9.33 2.00 -0.26
N TYR A 51 9.11 2.08 -1.58
CA TYR A 51 7.80 1.83 -2.16
C TYR A 51 7.34 0.38 -1.95
N SER A 52 8.27 -0.58 -2.06
CA SER A 52 8.00 -1.99 -1.80
C SER A 52 7.57 -2.24 -0.35
N GLY A 53 8.22 -1.59 0.62
CA GLY A 53 7.85 -1.66 2.04
C GLY A 53 6.41 -1.19 2.30
N ILE A 54 6.03 -0.04 1.74
CA ILE A 54 4.65 0.47 1.85
C ILE A 54 3.66 -0.47 1.14
N TYR A 55 3.99 -0.96 -0.06
CA TYR A 55 3.12 -1.86 -0.82
C TYR A 55 2.83 -3.17 -0.06
N ILE A 56 3.84 -3.75 0.61
CA ILE A 56 3.67 -4.95 1.44
C ILE A 56 2.74 -4.66 2.62
N GLN A 57 2.89 -3.53 3.31
CA GLN A 57 1.99 -3.13 4.40
C GLN A 57 0.54 -2.96 3.90
N LEU A 58 0.36 -2.41 2.70
CA LEU A 58 -0.96 -2.29 2.06
C LEU A 58 -1.60 -3.65 1.78
N ILE A 59 -0.83 -4.63 1.28
CA ILE A 59 -1.31 -6.00 1.06
C ILE A 59 -1.65 -6.68 2.39
N ASN A 60 -0.83 -6.48 3.42
CA ASN A 60 -1.06 -7.04 4.77
C ASN A 60 -2.28 -6.42 5.46
N GLY A 61 -2.77 -5.29 4.95
CA GLY A 61 -4.02 -4.69 5.39
C GLY A 61 -3.87 -3.64 6.49
N GLU A 62 -2.68 -3.09 6.67
CA GLU A 62 -2.39 -2.02 7.64
C GLU A 62 -3.20 -0.75 7.37
N SER A 63 -3.65 -0.07 8.43
CA SER A 63 -4.42 1.19 8.29
C SER A 63 -3.54 2.44 8.11
N PHE A 64 -2.28 2.35 8.50
CA PHE A 64 -1.26 3.38 8.30
C PHE A 64 0.00 2.67 7.82
N CYS A 65 0.46 2.99 6.61
CA CYS A 65 1.63 2.36 6.00
C CYS A 65 2.74 3.40 5.83
N THR A 66 3.99 3.07 6.11
CA THR A 66 5.09 4.05 6.03
C THR A 66 6.41 3.48 5.55
N ASP A 67 7.24 4.33 4.92
CA ASP A 67 8.63 4.02 4.53
C ASP A 67 9.64 4.26 5.66
N GLU A 68 9.19 4.72 6.83
CA GLU A 68 10.01 4.82 8.03
C GLU A 68 10.15 3.43 8.67
N GLU A 69 11.39 3.02 8.95
CA GLU A 69 11.67 1.87 9.82
C GLU A 69 11.31 2.27 11.27
N GLU A 70 10.56 1.43 11.98
CA GLU A 70 10.16 1.65 13.38
C GLU A 70 11.36 1.67 14.35
#